data_AF-A0AA35VXM7-F1
#
_entry.id   AF-A0AA35VXM7-F1
#
_cell.length_a   1.000
_cell.length_b   1.000
_cell.length_c   1.000
_cell.angle_alpha   90.00
_cell.angle_beta   90.00
_cell.angle_gamma   90.00
#
_symmetry.space_group_name_H-M   'P 1'
#
loop_
_entity.id
_entity.type
_entity.pdbx_description
1 polymer ?
#
loop_
_entity_poly.entity_id
_entity_poly.type
_entity_poly.pdbx_seq_one_letter_code
_entity_poly.pdbx_strand_id
1 'polypeptide(L)'
;MKFSWMLTVLQNQPILQLRDFENKIEYIRNVVAQVMKDIFLLGRGELFLSFIDMADILMKQSPTSTTQHDINVAFRQAMIKIAMDHEELAKQFELTLSLPPVQSSGVSLKSKMTNSWKYVGMSHKVSWPLHVVLTPATLEKYSALFHFLLSLRRAQAYLQQCWATLMTIRTGAHCLQAVWQLRTHMGFLIDNLQYYVQVDVLETQFSQLLNRIKSTHDFEAVKVAHSDFVKTLQSQLFFTEPIRRCVYEILELCFSFSELIQTLRREEFVFSSKEQEAFHRISVDFRRQSSLLFRVLSAAKNHHSAPHIAQLLLRIDYNRYFTNLS
;
A
#
# COMPACT_ATOMS: atom_id res chain seq x y z
N MET A 1 15.58 -22.13 -28.95
CA MET A 1 15.24 -21.79 -30.35
C MET A 1 14.38 -20.53 -30.52
N LYS A 2 13.43 -20.17 -29.64
CA LYS A 2 12.67 -18.90 -29.73
C LYS A 2 13.49 -17.60 -29.46
N PHE A 3 14.58 -17.68 -28.70
CA PHE A 3 15.46 -16.53 -28.42
C PHE A 3 16.33 -16.10 -29.62
N SER A 4 16.80 -17.06 -30.42
CA SER A 4 17.57 -16.76 -31.64
C SER A 4 16.68 -16.05 -32.66
N TRP A 5 15.43 -16.48 -32.81
CA TRP A 5 14.49 -15.86 -33.75
C TRP A 5 14.10 -14.43 -33.34
N MET A 6 13.95 -14.13 -32.03
CA MET A 6 13.75 -12.75 -31.57
C MET A 6 14.95 -11.84 -31.84
N LEU A 7 16.18 -12.33 -31.67
CA LEU A 7 17.39 -11.59 -32.01
C LEU A 7 17.53 -11.39 -33.53
N THR A 8 17.18 -12.38 -34.34
CA THR A 8 17.19 -12.27 -35.81
C THR A 8 16.10 -11.33 -36.33
N VAL A 9 14.92 -11.30 -35.68
CA VAL A 9 13.84 -10.35 -35.99
C VAL A 9 14.21 -8.92 -35.58
N LEU A 10 15.00 -8.75 -34.50
CA LEU A 10 15.55 -7.46 -34.10
C LEU A 10 16.70 -6.99 -35.02
N GLN A 11 17.44 -7.90 -35.65
CA GLN A 11 18.49 -7.59 -36.63
C GLN A 11 17.95 -7.32 -38.04
N ASN A 12 16.77 -7.83 -38.40
CA ASN A 12 16.20 -7.71 -39.75
C ASN A 12 15.20 -6.54 -39.95
N GLN A 13 15.13 -5.60 -39.00
CA GLN A 13 14.44 -4.32 -39.23
C GLN A 13 15.46 -3.28 -39.71
N PRO A 14 15.17 -2.53 -40.79
CA PRO A 14 16.16 -1.69 -41.45
C PRO A 14 16.56 -0.56 -40.50
N ILE A 15 17.84 -0.57 -40.10
CA ILE A 15 18.56 0.54 -39.46
C ILE A 15 17.89 1.02 -38.16
N LEU A 16 18.04 0.25 -37.08
CA LEU A 16 18.05 0.84 -35.74
C LEU A 16 19.33 1.69 -35.63
N GLN A 17 19.23 3.00 -35.90
CA GLN A 17 20.31 3.90 -35.55
C GLN A 17 20.50 3.82 -34.04
N LEU A 18 21.74 3.93 -33.54
CA LEU A 18 22.03 4.02 -32.09
C LEU A 18 21.12 5.03 -31.37
N ARG A 19 20.75 6.13 -32.06
CA ARG A 19 19.78 7.13 -31.60
C ARG A 19 18.37 6.57 -31.39
N ASP A 20 17.88 5.65 -32.22
CA ASP A 20 16.57 5.03 -32.03
C ASP A 20 16.55 4.07 -30.84
N PHE A 21 17.70 3.48 -30.51
CA PHE A 21 17.84 2.63 -29.33
C PHE A 21 17.96 3.47 -28.05
N GLU A 22 18.75 4.54 -28.07
CA GLU A 22 18.84 5.50 -26.96
C GLU A 22 17.49 6.19 -26.67
N ASN A 23 16.79 6.64 -27.72
CA ASN A 23 15.45 7.21 -27.59
C ASN A 23 14.44 6.19 -27.00
N LYS A 24 14.57 4.90 -27.36
CA LYS A 24 13.74 3.83 -26.77
C LYS A 24 14.10 3.54 -25.32
N ILE A 25 15.38 3.57 -24.95
CA ILE A 25 15.81 3.43 -23.55
C ILE A 25 15.33 4.62 -22.72
N GLU A 26 15.40 5.83 -23.26
CA GLU A 26 14.92 7.04 -22.59
C GLU A 26 13.40 7.03 -22.44
N TYR A 27 12.67 6.57 -23.47
CA TYR A 27 11.23 6.33 -23.38
C TYR A 27 10.88 5.30 -22.31
N ILE A 28 11.57 4.14 -22.30
CA ILE A 28 11.38 3.12 -21.26
C ILE A 28 11.65 3.73 -19.89
N ARG A 29 12.76 4.46 -19.72
CA ARG A 29 13.16 5.10 -18.46
C ARG A 29 12.07 6.04 -17.95
N ASN A 30 11.54 6.92 -18.80
CA ASN A 30 10.53 7.90 -18.41
C ASN A 30 9.20 7.22 -18.06
N VAL A 31 8.73 6.29 -18.90
CA VAL A 31 7.46 5.60 -18.67
C VAL A 31 7.56 4.67 -17.47
N VAL A 32 8.65 3.92 -17.32
CA VAL A 32 8.92 3.09 -16.14
C VAL A 32 8.93 3.93 -14.87
N ALA A 33 9.64 5.05 -14.87
CA ALA A 33 9.71 5.93 -13.71
C ALA A 33 8.33 6.47 -13.33
N GLN A 34 7.56 6.94 -14.32
CA GLN A 34 6.23 7.50 -14.12
C GLN A 34 5.23 6.43 -13.67
N VAL A 35 5.14 5.30 -14.38
CA VAL A 35 4.20 4.21 -14.06
C VAL A 35 4.50 3.56 -12.71
N MET A 36 5.77 3.27 -12.43
CA MET A 36 6.14 2.63 -11.17
C MET A 36 5.95 3.58 -9.99
N LYS A 37 6.45 4.82 -10.06
CA LYS A 37 6.35 5.76 -8.93
C LYS A 37 4.93 6.23 -8.71
N ASP A 38 4.28 6.78 -9.74
CA ASP A 38 3.02 7.50 -9.57
C ASP A 38 1.89 6.56 -9.18
N ILE A 39 1.87 5.35 -9.77
CA ILE A 39 0.76 4.42 -9.66
C ILE A 39 1.06 3.29 -8.68
N PHE A 40 2.06 2.43 -8.95
CA PHE A 40 2.33 1.27 -8.10
C PHE A 40 2.86 1.63 -6.70
N LEU A 41 3.66 2.69 -6.59
CA LEU A 41 4.25 3.13 -5.32
C LEU A 41 3.45 4.27 -4.66
N LEU A 42 2.24 4.56 -5.16
CA LEU A 42 1.35 5.60 -4.63
C LEU A 42 1.98 7.00 -4.59
N GLY A 43 2.86 7.33 -5.54
CA GLY A 43 3.52 8.63 -5.63
C GLY A 43 2.53 9.80 -5.75
N ARG A 44 1.36 9.56 -6.37
CA ARG A 44 0.25 10.53 -6.41
C ARG A 44 -0.70 10.33 -5.24
N GLY A 45 -0.33 10.84 -4.07
CA GLY A 45 -1.10 10.65 -2.83
C GLY A 45 -2.57 11.12 -2.90
N GLU A 46 -2.86 12.19 -3.65
CA GLU A 46 -4.23 12.72 -3.82
C GLU A 46 -5.11 11.80 -4.64
N LEU A 47 -4.56 11.20 -5.72
CA LEU A 47 -5.25 10.22 -6.56
C LEU A 47 -5.80 9.08 -5.71
N PHE A 48 -4.94 8.49 -4.88
CA PHE A 48 -5.32 7.35 -4.07
C PHE A 48 -6.25 7.71 -2.93
N LEU A 49 -6.15 8.93 -2.37
CA LEU A 49 -7.16 9.40 -1.41
C LEU A 49 -8.54 9.50 -2.06
N SER A 50 -8.65 10.15 -3.22
CA SER A 50 -9.93 10.27 -3.91
C SER A 50 -10.47 8.91 -4.39
N PHE A 51 -9.59 7.98 -4.77
CA PHE A 51 -9.98 6.61 -5.08
C PHE A 51 -10.51 5.87 -3.84
N ILE A 52 -9.81 5.97 -2.71
CA ILE A 52 -10.25 5.36 -1.44
C ILE A 52 -11.65 5.86 -1.10
N ASP A 53 -11.90 7.17 -1.17
CA ASP A 53 -13.20 7.77 -0.87
C ASP A 53 -14.32 7.24 -1.79
N MET A 54 -14.07 7.12 -3.09
CA MET A 54 -15.05 6.59 -4.05
C MET A 54 -15.30 5.09 -3.88
N ALA A 55 -14.25 4.31 -3.61
CA ALA A 55 -14.33 2.85 -3.51
C ALA A 55 -14.77 2.37 -2.11
N ASP A 56 -14.71 3.21 -1.07
CA ASP A 56 -14.97 2.79 0.32
C ASP A 56 -16.37 2.17 0.48
N ILE A 57 -17.39 2.81 -0.09
CA ILE A 57 -18.77 2.33 -0.03
C ILE A 57 -18.95 1.01 -0.79
N LEU A 58 -18.37 0.92 -1.99
CA LEU A 58 -18.44 -0.28 -2.84
C LEU A 58 -17.77 -1.48 -2.18
N MET A 59 -16.68 -1.25 -1.46
CA MET A 59 -15.83 -2.29 -0.90
C MET A 59 -16.24 -2.76 0.50
N LYS A 60 -17.04 -1.95 1.20
CA LYS A 60 -17.75 -2.34 2.43
C LYS A 60 -18.95 -3.24 2.13
N GLN A 61 -19.48 -3.19 0.91
CA GLN A 61 -20.55 -4.07 0.47
C GLN A 61 -20.02 -5.44 0.06
N SER A 62 -20.92 -6.42 0.10
CA SER A 62 -20.70 -7.77 -0.37
C SER A 62 -20.20 -7.77 -1.83
N PRO A 63 -19.05 -8.40 -2.14
CA PRO A 63 -18.57 -8.44 -3.51
C PRO A 63 -19.56 -9.18 -4.41
N THR A 64 -20.09 -8.47 -5.39
CA THR A 64 -20.91 -8.98 -6.48
C THR A 64 -20.04 -9.24 -7.71
N SER A 65 -20.59 -9.93 -8.71
CA SER A 65 -19.91 -10.17 -9.99
C SER A 65 -19.48 -8.86 -10.70
N THR A 66 -20.14 -7.73 -10.39
CA THR A 66 -19.84 -6.41 -10.98
C THR A 66 -18.82 -5.60 -10.17
N THR A 67 -18.52 -5.97 -8.93
CA THR A 67 -17.69 -5.14 -8.02
C THR A 67 -16.31 -4.83 -8.60
N GLN A 68 -15.69 -5.77 -9.32
CA GLN A 68 -14.40 -5.51 -9.99
C GLN A 68 -14.54 -4.44 -11.08
N HIS A 69 -15.62 -4.45 -11.85
CA HIS A 69 -15.88 -3.44 -12.87
C HIS A 69 -16.10 -2.06 -12.22
N ASP A 70 -16.93 -2.01 -11.17
CA ASP A 70 -17.31 -0.77 -10.48
C ASP A 70 -16.09 -0.10 -9.83
N ILE A 71 -15.19 -0.87 -9.22
CA ILE A 71 -13.92 -0.35 -8.69
C ILE A 71 -13.03 0.20 -9.80
N ASN A 72 -12.94 -0.49 -10.93
CA ASN A 72 -12.14 -0.01 -12.06
C ASN A 72 -12.70 1.28 -12.64
N VAL A 73 -14.03 1.45 -12.66
CA VAL A 73 -14.68 2.71 -13.03
C VAL A 73 -14.34 3.81 -12.01
N ALA A 74 -14.46 3.55 -10.71
CA ALA A 74 -14.11 4.50 -9.66
C ALA A 74 -12.64 4.92 -9.74
N PHE A 75 -11.72 3.97 -9.99
CA PHE A 75 -10.30 4.25 -10.16
C PHE A 75 -10.04 5.13 -11.38
N ARG A 76 -10.67 4.84 -12.53
CA ARG A 76 -10.56 5.70 -13.72
C ARG A 76 -11.12 7.10 -13.48
N GLN A 77 -12.23 7.22 -12.77
CA GLN A 77 -12.81 8.52 -12.41
C GLN A 77 -11.86 9.32 -11.52
N ALA A 78 -11.21 8.67 -10.53
CA ALA A 78 -10.19 9.31 -9.71
C ALA A 78 -8.99 9.79 -10.54
N MET A 79 -8.55 8.97 -11.50
CA MET A 79 -7.45 9.30 -12.42
C MET A 79 -7.76 10.52 -13.31
N ILE A 80 -8.97 10.57 -13.86
CA ILE A 80 -9.43 11.68 -14.70
C ILE A 80 -9.55 12.95 -13.86
N LYS A 81 -10.12 12.86 -12.65
CA LYS A 81 -10.35 14.01 -11.76
C LYS A 81 -9.07 14.70 -11.31
N ILE A 82 -7.99 13.95 -11.09
CA ILE A 82 -6.74 14.42 -10.46
C ILE A 82 -5.60 14.60 -11.47
N ALA A 83 -5.93 14.67 -12.76
CA ALA A 83 -5.00 14.96 -13.85
C ALA A 83 -3.99 13.84 -14.15
N MET A 84 -4.47 12.81 -14.84
CA MET A 84 -3.69 12.28 -15.96
C MET A 84 -4.21 12.91 -17.24
N ASP A 85 -3.45 13.83 -17.84
CA ASP A 85 -3.70 14.33 -19.21
C ASP A 85 -3.63 13.21 -20.27
N HIS A 86 -3.25 12.00 -19.86
CA HIS A 86 -3.12 10.81 -20.67
C HIS A 86 -4.22 9.80 -20.33
N GLU A 87 -5.41 9.97 -20.93
CA GLU A 87 -6.51 9.00 -20.87
C GLU A 87 -6.07 7.58 -21.27
N GLU A 88 -5.04 7.49 -22.12
CA GLU A 88 -4.42 6.23 -22.55
C GLU A 88 -3.72 5.47 -21.42
N LEU A 89 -3.07 6.17 -20.48
CA LEU A 89 -2.45 5.53 -19.32
C LEU A 89 -3.52 4.96 -18.38
N ALA A 90 -4.64 5.65 -18.19
CA ALA A 90 -5.76 5.16 -17.38
C ALA A 90 -6.38 3.85 -17.93
N LYS A 91 -6.27 3.59 -19.25
CA LYS A 91 -6.74 2.35 -19.89
C LYS A 91 -5.76 1.18 -19.72
N GLN A 92 -4.50 1.45 -19.38
CA GLN A 92 -3.46 0.43 -19.20
C GLN A 92 -3.45 -0.19 -17.79
N PHE A 93 -4.09 0.47 -16.81
CA PHE A 93 -4.19 -0.03 -15.45
C PHE A 93 -5.57 -0.62 -15.16
N GLU A 94 -5.59 -1.79 -14.55
CA GLU A 94 -6.80 -2.45 -14.08
C GLU A 94 -6.56 -2.98 -12.66
N LEU A 95 -7.40 -2.58 -11.72
CA LEU A 95 -7.46 -3.17 -10.38
C LEU A 95 -8.10 -4.55 -10.49
N THR A 96 -7.45 -5.54 -9.90
CA THR A 96 -7.90 -6.92 -9.88
C THR A 96 -8.42 -7.28 -8.49
N LEU A 97 -9.47 -8.08 -8.43
CA LEU A 97 -9.97 -8.67 -7.19
C LEU A 97 -9.69 -10.17 -7.21
N SER A 98 -8.71 -10.62 -6.44
CA SER A 98 -8.41 -12.05 -6.29
C SER A 98 -9.28 -12.64 -5.18
N LEU A 99 -10.58 -12.73 -5.43
CA LEU A 99 -11.51 -13.35 -4.49
C LEU A 99 -11.29 -14.88 -4.46
N PRO A 100 -11.27 -15.52 -3.27
CA PRO A 100 -11.19 -16.98 -3.19
C PRO A 100 -12.41 -17.62 -3.89
N PRO A 101 -12.23 -18.73 -4.63
CA PRO A 101 -13.31 -19.35 -5.37
C PRO A 101 -14.42 -19.79 -4.40
N VAL A 102 -15.65 -19.37 -4.68
CA VAL A 102 -16.85 -19.83 -3.99
C VAL A 102 -16.99 -21.32 -4.26
N GLN A 103 -16.51 -22.16 -3.33
CA GLN A 103 -16.81 -23.58 -3.38
C GLN A 103 -18.31 -23.75 -3.16
N SER A 104 -18.94 -24.37 -4.14
CA SER A 104 -20.34 -24.79 -4.17
C SER A 104 -20.61 -25.83 -3.09
N SER A 105 -20.74 -25.39 -1.84
CA SER A 105 -21.33 -26.18 -0.77
C SER A 105 -22.21 -25.24 0.03
N GLY A 106 -23.53 -25.50 -0.02
CA GLY A 106 -24.67 -24.73 0.48
C GLY A 106 -24.65 -24.27 1.94
N VAL A 107 -23.58 -23.63 2.40
CA VAL A 107 -23.53 -22.86 3.63
C VAL A 107 -23.55 -21.39 3.23
N SER A 108 -24.67 -20.75 3.52
CA SER A 108 -24.91 -19.32 3.39
C SER A 108 -23.66 -18.50 3.75
N LEU A 109 -23.02 -17.92 2.72
CA LEU A 109 -21.92 -16.95 2.83
C LEU A 109 -22.31 -15.65 3.56
N LYS A 110 -23.53 -15.54 4.09
CA LYS A 110 -24.01 -14.35 4.81
C LYS A 110 -23.38 -14.16 6.20
N SER A 111 -22.58 -15.08 6.72
CA SER A 111 -22.20 -15.06 8.14
C SER A 111 -20.84 -14.45 8.51
N LYS A 112 -20.01 -13.99 7.56
CA LYS A 112 -18.75 -13.22 7.84
C LYS A 112 -18.14 -12.65 6.55
N MET A 113 -18.82 -11.73 5.87
CA MET A 113 -18.26 -11.14 4.63
C MET A 113 -17.27 -10.03 4.98
N THR A 114 -16.00 -10.42 5.01
CA THR A 114 -14.84 -9.61 5.38
C THR A 114 -14.43 -8.69 4.22
N ASN A 115 -14.55 -7.38 4.41
CA ASN A 115 -13.75 -6.31 3.80
C ASN A 115 -13.05 -6.68 2.46
N SER A 116 -13.70 -6.37 1.32
CA SER A 116 -13.23 -6.71 -0.05
C SER A 116 -11.85 -6.15 -0.38
N TRP A 117 -11.38 -5.15 0.38
CA TRP A 117 -10.08 -4.53 0.22
C TRP A 117 -8.90 -5.48 0.39
N LYS A 118 -9.08 -6.60 1.12
CA LYS A 118 -8.04 -7.63 1.31
C LYS A 118 -7.64 -8.34 0.01
N TYR A 119 -8.48 -8.27 -1.01
CA TYR A 119 -8.29 -8.98 -2.27
C TYR A 119 -7.90 -8.06 -3.42
N VAL A 120 -7.70 -6.76 -3.16
CA VAL A 120 -7.31 -5.79 -4.18
C VAL A 120 -5.86 -5.99 -4.57
N GLY A 121 -5.66 -6.31 -5.83
CA GLY A 121 -4.38 -6.24 -6.51
C GLY A 121 -4.43 -5.21 -7.65
N MET A 122 -3.26 -4.99 -8.24
CA MET A 122 -3.13 -4.13 -9.42
C MET A 122 -2.51 -4.90 -10.57
N SER A 123 -3.16 -4.84 -11.73
CA SER A 123 -2.67 -5.36 -12.99
C SER A 123 -2.38 -4.21 -13.95
N HIS A 124 -1.33 -4.38 -14.75
CA HIS A 124 -0.94 -3.42 -15.77
C HIS A 124 -0.77 -4.15 -17.11
N LYS A 125 -1.49 -3.68 -18.13
CA LYS A 125 -1.35 -4.15 -19.51
C LYS A 125 -0.07 -3.56 -20.10
N VAL A 126 1.02 -4.32 -20.01
CA VAL A 126 2.33 -3.86 -20.46
C VAL A 126 2.41 -3.89 -21.99
N SER A 127 2.61 -2.73 -22.60
CA SER A 127 2.89 -2.61 -24.04
C SER A 127 4.36 -2.95 -24.36
N TRP A 128 4.63 -3.31 -25.60
CA TRP A 128 6.00 -3.35 -26.11
C TRP A 128 6.57 -1.91 -26.10
N PRO A 129 7.83 -1.67 -25.67
CA PRO A 129 8.88 -2.62 -25.25
C PRO A 129 8.97 -2.87 -23.73
N LEU A 130 8.06 -2.33 -22.92
CA LEU A 130 8.14 -2.33 -21.45
C LEU A 130 8.10 -3.73 -20.82
N HIS A 131 7.51 -4.72 -21.50
CA HIS A 131 7.39 -6.12 -21.03
C HIS A 131 8.73 -6.80 -20.72
N VAL A 132 9.83 -6.28 -21.27
CA VAL A 132 11.17 -6.84 -21.03
C VAL A 132 11.70 -6.47 -19.64
N VAL A 133 11.27 -5.33 -19.07
CA VAL A 133 11.61 -4.90 -17.70
C VAL A 133 10.49 -5.26 -16.72
N LEU A 134 9.24 -5.04 -17.14
CA LEU A 134 8.02 -5.36 -16.39
C LEU A 134 7.52 -6.76 -16.74
N THR A 135 8.24 -7.77 -16.25
CA THR A 135 7.80 -9.17 -16.38
C THR A 135 6.57 -9.45 -15.50
N PRO A 136 5.75 -10.47 -15.81
CA PRO A 136 4.63 -10.88 -14.96
C PRO A 136 5.03 -11.12 -13.50
N ALA A 137 6.18 -11.79 -13.28
CA ALA A 137 6.72 -12.03 -11.94
C ALA A 137 7.09 -10.74 -11.20
N THR A 138 7.53 -9.70 -11.91
CA THR A 138 7.81 -8.39 -11.30
C THR A 138 6.51 -7.65 -10.99
N LEU A 139 5.51 -7.72 -11.86
CA LEU A 139 4.20 -7.10 -11.63
C LEU A 139 3.49 -7.69 -10.42
N GLU A 140 3.60 -8.99 -10.18
CA GLU A 140 3.06 -9.62 -8.95
C GLU A 140 3.70 -9.02 -7.69
N LYS A 141 5.01 -8.77 -7.71
CA LYS A 141 5.71 -8.10 -6.59
C LYS A 141 5.22 -6.67 -6.42
N TYR A 142 5.04 -5.93 -7.50
CA TYR A 142 4.49 -4.58 -7.46
C TYR A 142 3.04 -4.55 -6.97
N SER A 143 2.22 -5.53 -7.35
CA SER A 143 0.85 -5.67 -6.85
C SER A 143 0.84 -5.91 -5.33
N ALA A 144 1.75 -6.74 -4.82
CA ALA A 144 1.90 -6.96 -3.38
C ALA A 144 2.39 -5.69 -2.64
N LEU A 145 3.33 -4.95 -3.22
CA LEU A 145 3.77 -3.64 -2.71
C LEU A 145 2.60 -2.64 -2.69
N PHE A 146 1.89 -2.52 -3.80
CA PHE A 146 0.73 -1.65 -3.94
C PHE A 146 -0.34 -1.95 -2.88
N HIS A 147 -0.66 -3.23 -2.69
CA HIS A 147 -1.64 -3.67 -1.69
C HIS A 147 -1.24 -3.23 -0.27
N PHE A 148 0.03 -3.41 0.09
CA PHE A 148 0.56 -2.98 1.39
C PHE A 148 0.48 -1.46 1.56
N LEU A 149 0.97 -0.70 0.58
CA LEU A 149 0.97 0.76 0.60
C LEU A 149 -0.44 1.33 0.68
N LEU A 150 -1.37 0.76 -0.09
CA LEU A 150 -2.77 1.14 -0.09
C LEU A 150 -3.43 0.84 1.27
N SER A 151 -3.13 -0.31 1.87
CA SER A 151 -3.65 -0.68 3.19
C SER A 151 -3.17 0.29 4.28
N LEU A 152 -1.89 0.66 4.26
CA LEU A 152 -1.31 1.62 5.18
C LEU A 152 -1.93 3.02 4.98
N ARG A 153 -2.08 3.47 3.73
CA ARG A 153 -2.72 4.75 3.40
C ARG A 153 -4.20 4.80 3.82
N ARG A 154 -4.92 3.69 3.67
CA ARG A 154 -6.31 3.56 4.13
C ARG A 154 -6.43 3.65 5.64
N ALA A 155 -5.55 2.97 6.39
CA ALA A 155 -5.55 3.04 7.84
C ALA A 155 -5.33 4.48 8.33
N GLN A 156 -4.40 5.20 7.69
CA GLN A 156 -4.18 6.62 7.94
C GLN A 156 -5.44 7.45 7.68
N ALA A 157 -6.07 7.31 6.50
CA ALA A 157 -7.27 8.06 6.13
C ALA A 157 -8.44 7.81 7.09
N TYR A 158 -8.69 6.56 7.48
CA TYR A 158 -9.76 6.21 8.42
C TYR A 158 -9.51 6.78 9.82
N LEU A 159 -8.27 6.79 10.32
CA LEU A 159 -7.94 7.40 11.61
C LEU A 159 -8.10 8.93 11.60
N GLN A 160 -7.94 9.57 10.44
CA GLN A 160 -8.27 11.00 10.26
C GLN A 160 -9.79 11.22 10.24
N GLN A 161 -10.54 10.35 9.57
CA GLN A 161 -12.00 10.40 9.62
C GLN A 161 -12.55 10.20 11.03
N CYS A 162 -11.96 9.27 11.81
CA CYS A 162 -12.31 9.08 13.22
C CYS A 162 -12.11 10.35 14.04
N TRP A 163 -11.02 11.07 13.81
CA TRP A 163 -10.76 12.35 14.48
C TRP A 163 -11.81 13.39 14.14
N ALA A 164 -12.15 13.52 12.86
CA ALA A 164 -13.21 14.43 12.44
C ALA A 164 -14.55 14.09 13.12
N THR A 165 -14.92 12.80 13.18
CA THR A 165 -16.11 12.34 13.89
C THR A 165 -16.03 12.68 15.38
N LEU A 166 -14.93 12.33 16.06
CA LEU A 166 -14.78 12.57 17.49
C LEU A 166 -14.79 14.06 17.86
N MET A 167 -14.30 14.95 16.97
CA MET A 167 -14.37 16.41 17.17
C MET A 167 -15.79 16.96 17.18
N THR A 168 -16.75 16.27 16.54
CA THR A 168 -18.16 16.70 16.52
C THR A 168 -18.93 16.28 17.77
N ILE A 169 -18.37 15.39 18.58
CA ILE A 169 -19.03 14.85 19.78
C ILE A 169 -18.78 15.80 20.96
N ARG A 170 -19.84 16.21 21.65
CA ARG A 170 -19.73 17.06 22.83
C ARG A 170 -19.00 16.34 23.97
N THR A 171 -18.02 17.01 24.55
CA THR A 171 -17.11 16.49 25.56
C THR A 171 -17.79 16.39 26.94
N GLY A 172 -17.73 15.22 27.57
CA GLY A 172 -18.27 15.04 28.92
C GLY A 172 -18.04 13.67 29.57
N ALA A 173 -17.73 12.63 28.79
CA ALA A 173 -17.54 11.27 29.32
C ALA A 173 -16.05 10.89 29.49
N HIS A 174 -15.68 10.29 30.62
CA HIS A 174 -14.36 9.69 30.85
C HIS A 174 -13.96 8.66 29.76
N CYS A 175 -14.96 7.96 29.21
CA CYS A 175 -14.75 7.01 28.12
C CYS A 175 -14.23 7.68 26.83
N LEU A 176 -14.61 8.94 26.58
CA LEU A 176 -14.15 9.70 25.43
C LEU A 176 -12.64 9.97 25.52
N GLN A 177 -12.10 10.18 26.72
CA GLN A 177 -10.67 10.37 26.93
C GLN A 177 -9.86 9.13 26.53
N ALA A 178 -10.28 7.94 26.95
CA ALA A 178 -9.61 6.69 26.58
C ALA A 178 -9.64 6.47 25.07
N VAL A 179 -10.77 6.78 24.41
CA VAL A 179 -10.91 6.70 22.96
C VAL A 179 -9.96 7.67 22.24
N TRP A 180 -9.87 8.92 22.70
CA TRP A 180 -8.93 9.92 22.18
C TRP A 180 -7.47 9.48 22.34
N GLN A 181 -7.11 8.94 23.50
CA GLN A 181 -5.78 8.43 23.76
C GLN A 181 -5.43 7.30 22.78
N LEU A 182 -6.28 6.27 22.68
CA LEU A 182 -6.04 5.16 21.75
C LEU A 182 -5.90 5.63 20.31
N ARG A 183 -6.81 6.50 19.83
CA ARG A 183 -6.74 7.08 18.48
C ARG A 183 -5.42 7.81 18.26
N THR A 184 -4.96 8.57 19.24
CA THR A 184 -3.72 9.36 19.16
C THR A 184 -2.51 8.42 19.04
N HIS A 185 -2.47 7.36 19.84
CA HIS A 185 -1.40 6.35 19.76
C HIS A 185 -1.42 5.59 18.42
N MET A 186 -2.61 5.20 17.93
CA MET A 186 -2.77 4.58 16.61
C MET A 186 -2.28 5.50 15.50
N GLY A 187 -2.75 6.75 15.50
CA GLY A 187 -2.36 7.76 14.50
C GLY A 187 -0.85 7.99 14.49
N PHE A 188 -0.25 8.20 15.66
CA PHE A 188 1.19 8.38 15.80
C PHE A 188 1.99 7.21 15.19
N LEU A 189 1.61 5.96 15.48
CA LEU A 189 2.31 4.81 14.93
C LEU A 189 2.16 4.71 13.41
N ILE A 190 0.94 4.88 12.89
CA ILE A 190 0.65 4.80 11.45
C ILE A 190 1.34 5.93 10.68
N ASP A 191 1.34 7.16 11.20
CA ASP A 191 2.00 8.30 10.57
C ASP A 191 3.52 8.10 10.51
N ASN A 192 4.14 7.56 11.56
CA ASN A 192 5.58 7.23 11.56
C ASN A 192 5.92 6.08 10.61
N LEU A 193 5.10 5.03 10.56
CA LEU A 193 5.27 3.95 9.59
C LEU A 193 5.15 4.47 8.16
N GLN A 194 4.16 5.32 7.89
CA GLN A 194 3.96 5.90 6.57
C GLN A 194 5.12 6.81 6.17
N TYR A 195 5.64 7.63 7.10
CA TYR A 195 6.81 8.45 6.84
C TYR A 195 8.03 7.60 6.48
N TYR A 196 8.32 6.54 7.25
CA TYR A 196 9.44 5.63 6.95
C TYR A 196 9.29 4.99 5.57
N VAL A 197 8.09 4.48 5.27
CA VAL A 197 7.79 3.85 4.00
C VAL A 197 8.00 4.83 2.84
N GLN A 198 7.42 6.02 2.91
CA GLN A 198 7.46 6.98 1.80
C GLN A 198 8.81 7.69 1.65
N VAL A 199 9.32 8.26 2.74
CA VAL A 199 10.49 9.15 2.70
C VAL A 199 11.78 8.34 2.81
N ASP A 200 11.90 7.53 3.87
CA ASP A 200 13.18 6.87 4.15
C ASP A 200 13.47 5.73 3.16
N VAL A 201 12.43 4.99 2.74
CA VAL A 201 12.56 3.83 1.84
C VAL A 201 12.24 4.18 0.39
N LEU A 202 10.98 4.53 0.06
CA LEU A 202 10.53 4.65 -1.33
C LEU A 202 11.29 5.75 -2.08
N GLU A 203 11.36 6.98 -1.55
CA GLU A 203 12.02 8.09 -2.23
C GLU A 203 13.54 7.86 -2.39
N THR A 204 14.20 7.36 -1.33
CA THR A 204 15.63 7.02 -1.34
C THR A 204 15.94 5.95 -2.39
N GLN A 205 15.23 4.82 -2.33
CA GLN A 205 15.49 3.69 -3.23
C GLN A 205 15.14 4.03 -4.68
N PHE A 206 14.08 4.83 -4.90
CA PHE A 206 13.68 5.24 -6.24
C PHE A 206 14.70 6.22 -6.85
N SER A 207 15.21 7.17 -6.05
CA SER A 207 16.27 8.08 -6.48
C SER A 207 17.56 7.33 -6.85
N GLN A 208 17.94 6.31 -6.06
CA GLN A 208 19.08 5.43 -6.40
C GLN A 208 18.84 4.67 -7.72
N LEU A 209 17.64 4.12 -7.92
CA LEU A 209 17.29 3.45 -9.17
C LEU A 209 17.40 4.41 -10.36
N LEU A 210 16.80 5.60 -10.26
CA LEU A 210 16.86 6.59 -11.33
C LEU A 210 18.29 7.00 -11.66
N ASN A 211 19.14 7.22 -10.67
CA ASN A 211 20.54 7.56 -10.90
C ASN A 211 21.29 6.43 -11.61
N ARG A 212 21.07 5.17 -11.21
CA ARG A 212 21.66 4.00 -11.88
C ARG A 212 21.18 3.87 -13.32
N ILE A 213 19.88 4.01 -13.57
CA ILE A 213 19.30 3.92 -14.91
C ILE A 213 19.75 5.09 -15.80
N LYS A 214 19.97 6.28 -15.23
CA LYS A 214 20.51 7.45 -15.96
C LYS A 214 21.99 7.29 -16.32
N SER A 215 22.78 6.67 -15.44
CA SER A 215 24.22 6.48 -15.64
C SER A 215 24.59 5.38 -16.63
N THR A 216 23.62 4.58 -17.07
CA THR A 216 23.89 3.39 -17.87
C THR A 216 23.18 3.44 -19.22
N HIS A 217 23.91 3.07 -20.27
CA HIS A 217 23.42 2.94 -21.65
C HIS A 217 23.16 1.46 -22.04
N ASP A 218 23.47 0.53 -21.14
CA ASP A 218 23.20 -0.90 -21.30
C ASP A 218 21.82 -1.27 -20.73
N PHE A 219 21.01 -1.87 -21.59
CA PHE A 219 19.68 -2.33 -21.24
C PHE A 219 19.67 -3.47 -20.21
N GLU A 220 20.68 -4.37 -20.24
CA GLU A 220 20.72 -5.47 -19.27
C GLU A 220 21.01 -4.95 -17.85
N ALA A 221 21.92 -3.98 -17.73
CA ALA A 221 22.16 -3.29 -16.48
C ALA A 221 20.92 -2.57 -15.93
N VAL A 222 20.06 -1.99 -16.78
CA VAL A 222 18.76 -1.42 -16.36
C VAL A 222 17.85 -2.50 -15.74
N LYS A 223 17.77 -3.68 -16.35
CA LYS A 223 16.99 -4.80 -15.80
C LYS A 223 17.50 -5.27 -14.45
N VAL A 224 18.83 -5.40 -14.31
CA VAL A 224 19.46 -5.80 -13.04
C VAL A 224 19.18 -4.76 -11.96
N ALA A 225 19.39 -3.47 -12.25
CA ALA A 225 19.13 -2.38 -11.32
C ALA A 225 17.68 -2.36 -10.83
N HIS A 226 16.72 -2.56 -11.75
CA HIS A 226 15.30 -2.65 -11.42
C HIS A 226 14.95 -3.89 -10.57
N SER A 227 15.50 -5.06 -10.91
CA SER A 227 15.31 -6.29 -10.13
C SER A 227 15.83 -6.14 -8.70
N ASP A 228 17.00 -5.53 -8.54
CA ASP A 228 17.60 -5.26 -7.23
C ASP A 228 16.82 -4.21 -6.44
N PHE A 229 16.29 -3.18 -7.11
CA PHE A 229 15.38 -2.21 -6.50
C PHE A 229 14.15 -2.88 -5.89
N VAL A 230 13.44 -3.72 -6.66
CA VAL A 230 12.23 -4.40 -6.16
C VAL A 230 12.56 -5.34 -4.99
N LYS A 231 13.66 -6.11 -5.08
CA LYS A 231 14.12 -6.96 -3.96
C LYS A 231 14.42 -6.14 -2.70
N THR A 232 15.08 -4.99 -2.88
CA THR A 232 15.43 -4.10 -1.77
C THR A 232 14.18 -3.51 -1.13
N LEU A 233 13.19 -3.10 -1.94
CA LEU A 233 11.90 -2.63 -1.42
C LEU A 233 11.18 -3.70 -0.60
N GLN A 234 11.10 -4.94 -1.08
CA GLN A 234 10.46 -6.02 -0.33
C GLN A 234 11.15 -6.25 1.03
N SER A 235 12.49 -6.23 1.05
CA SER A 235 13.27 -6.34 2.29
C SER A 235 13.00 -5.18 3.27
N GLN A 236 13.01 -3.93 2.79
CA GLN A 236 12.92 -2.75 3.63
C GLN A 236 11.48 -2.36 4.03
N LEU A 237 10.46 -2.77 3.26
CA LEU A 237 9.03 -2.51 3.52
C LEU A 237 8.37 -3.59 4.36
N PHE A 238 9.14 -4.30 5.18
CA PHE A 238 8.62 -5.26 6.16
C PHE A 238 7.90 -6.47 5.55
N PHE A 239 8.25 -6.93 4.34
CA PHE A 239 7.65 -8.14 3.77
C PHE A 239 8.21 -9.45 4.36
N THR A 240 9.15 -9.35 5.30
CA THR A 240 9.71 -10.48 6.03
C THR A 240 8.84 -10.81 7.25
N GLU A 241 8.51 -12.09 7.42
CA GLU A 241 7.90 -12.57 8.67
C GLU A 241 8.94 -12.54 9.80
N PRO A 242 8.56 -12.18 11.04
CA PRO A 242 7.20 -11.96 11.55
C PRO A 242 6.71 -10.49 11.47
N ILE A 243 7.52 -9.57 10.94
CA ILE A 243 7.21 -8.13 10.91
C ILE A 243 5.95 -7.89 10.08
N ARG A 244 5.87 -8.51 8.89
CA ARG A 244 4.75 -8.37 7.97
C ARG A 244 3.42 -8.62 8.67
N ARG A 245 3.27 -9.80 9.29
CA ARG A 245 2.06 -10.17 10.02
C ARG A 245 1.71 -9.16 11.11
N CYS A 246 2.69 -8.72 11.89
CA CYS A 246 2.47 -7.76 12.96
C CYS A 246 1.95 -6.41 12.43
N VAL A 247 2.53 -5.90 11.33
CA VAL A 247 2.06 -4.65 10.70
C VAL A 247 0.62 -4.82 10.18
N TYR A 248 0.30 -5.90 9.47
CA TYR A 248 -1.08 -6.13 9.01
C TYR A 248 -2.07 -6.27 10.17
N GLU A 249 -1.71 -6.94 11.26
CA GLU A 249 -2.56 -7.03 12.46
C GLU A 249 -2.81 -5.63 13.08
N ILE A 250 -1.82 -4.75 13.08
CA ILE A 250 -1.97 -3.34 13.50
C ILE A 250 -2.95 -2.58 12.58
N LEU A 251 -2.82 -2.73 11.25
CA LEU A 251 -3.72 -2.09 10.30
C LEU A 251 -5.18 -2.56 10.49
N GLU A 252 -5.39 -3.85 10.70
CA GLU A 252 -6.72 -4.42 10.96
C GLU A 252 -7.33 -3.89 12.28
N LEU A 253 -6.51 -3.65 13.31
CA LEU A 253 -6.95 -3.03 14.55
C LEU A 253 -7.36 -1.56 14.33
N CYS A 254 -6.64 -0.81 13.49
CA CYS A 254 -7.03 0.54 13.09
C CYS A 254 -8.36 0.56 12.31
N PHE A 255 -8.59 -0.43 11.44
CA PHE A 255 -9.86 -0.58 10.73
C PHE A 255 -11.01 -0.92 11.69
N SER A 256 -10.80 -1.89 12.58
CA SER A 256 -11.79 -2.28 13.60
C SER A 256 -12.14 -1.12 14.54
N PHE A 257 -11.13 -0.32 14.90
CA PHE A 257 -11.34 0.90 15.67
C PHE A 257 -12.20 1.92 14.89
N SER A 258 -11.89 2.13 13.60
CA SER A 258 -12.67 3.05 12.76
C SER A 258 -14.13 2.62 12.62
N GLU A 259 -14.38 1.33 12.41
CA GLU A 259 -15.74 0.79 12.38
C GLU A 259 -16.48 1.03 13.70
N LEU A 260 -15.82 0.83 14.83
CA LEU A 260 -16.38 1.14 16.15
C LEU A 260 -16.69 2.64 16.32
N ILE A 261 -15.82 3.56 15.87
CA ILE A 261 -16.10 5.00 15.95
C ILE A 261 -17.25 5.41 15.02
N GLN A 262 -17.39 4.76 13.86
CA GLN A 262 -18.50 5.00 12.94
C GLN A 262 -19.85 4.60 13.55
N THR A 263 -19.92 3.56 14.39
CA THR A 263 -21.18 3.22 15.09
C THR A 263 -21.56 4.26 16.15
N LEU A 264 -20.57 5.00 16.68
CA LEU A 264 -20.76 6.09 17.65
C LEU A 264 -21.25 7.40 17.05
N ARG A 265 -21.46 7.50 15.73
CA ARG A 265 -22.00 8.71 15.08
C ARG A 265 -23.46 9.03 15.50
N ARG A 266 -24.02 8.32 16.47
CA ARG A 266 -25.35 8.56 17.06
C ARG A 266 -25.24 9.68 18.09
N GLU A 267 -26.31 10.44 18.28
CA GLU A 267 -26.33 11.71 19.03
C GLU A 267 -25.93 11.59 20.51
N GLU A 268 -25.87 10.38 21.08
CA GLU A 268 -25.46 10.11 22.46
C GLU A 268 -24.18 9.26 22.51
N PHE A 269 -23.12 9.79 23.14
CA PHE A 269 -21.87 9.08 23.36
C PHE A 269 -21.99 8.08 24.52
N VAL A 270 -22.69 6.98 24.28
CA VAL A 270 -22.84 5.88 25.24
C VAL A 270 -22.48 4.58 24.54
N PHE A 271 -21.32 4.02 24.88
CA PHE A 271 -21.01 2.67 24.44
C PHE A 271 -21.98 1.68 25.09
N SER A 272 -22.58 0.82 24.28
CA SER A 272 -23.18 -0.41 24.76
C SER A 272 -22.12 -1.31 25.42
N SER A 273 -22.53 -2.20 26.32
CA SER A 273 -21.61 -3.18 26.94
C SER A 273 -20.78 -3.97 25.90
N LYS A 274 -21.36 -4.27 24.73
CA LYS A 274 -20.65 -4.93 23.62
C LYS A 274 -19.57 -4.06 22.99
N GLU A 275 -19.84 -2.76 22.82
CA GLU A 275 -18.89 -1.81 22.24
C GLU A 275 -17.75 -1.48 23.21
N GLN A 276 -18.03 -1.44 24.52
CA GLN A 276 -17.00 -1.31 25.56
C GLN A 276 -16.03 -2.49 25.53
N GLU A 277 -16.54 -3.72 25.46
CA GLU A 277 -15.71 -4.92 25.36
C GLU A 277 -14.89 -4.93 24.06
N ALA A 278 -15.51 -4.55 22.93
CA ALA A 278 -14.80 -4.41 21.66
C ALA A 278 -13.67 -3.37 21.74
N PHE A 279 -13.94 -2.20 22.33
CA PHE A 279 -12.95 -1.16 22.56
C PHE A 279 -11.79 -1.65 23.43
N HIS A 280 -12.10 -2.33 24.54
CA HIS A 280 -11.11 -2.88 25.45
C HIS A 280 -10.21 -3.89 24.73
N ARG A 281 -10.80 -4.84 23.99
CA ARG A 281 -10.05 -5.82 23.20
C ARG A 281 -9.13 -5.16 22.18
N ILE A 282 -9.64 -4.20 21.40
CA ILE A 282 -8.85 -3.45 20.41
C ILE A 282 -7.68 -2.73 21.09
N SER A 283 -7.91 -2.10 22.24
CA SER A 283 -6.88 -1.39 23.01
C SER A 283 -5.75 -2.32 23.47
N VAL A 284 -6.11 -3.47 24.06
CA VAL A 284 -5.15 -4.47 24.55
C VAL A 284 -4.36 -5.08 23.40
N ASP A 285 -5.05 -5.48 22.33
CA ASP A 285 -4.41 -6.07 21.16
C ASP A 285 -3.48 -5.08 20.47
N PHE A 286 -3.87 -3.82 20.32
CA PHE A 286 -3.02 -2.79 19.72
C PHE A 286 -1.76 -2.55 20.55
N ARG A 287 -1.88 -2.48 21.89
CA ARG A 287 -0.71 -2.35 22.78
C ARG A 287 0.23 -3.55 22.66
N ARG A 288 -0.33 -4.76 22.61
CA ARG A 288 0.45 -5.99 22.43
C ARG A 288 1.19 -6.00 21.10
N GLN A 289 0.50 -5.67 20.00
CA GLN A 289 1.10 -5.70 18.66
C GLN A 289 2.12 -4.59 18.44
N SER A 290 1.85 -3.38 18.92
CA SER A 290 2.82 -2.29 18.83
C SER A 290 4.11 -2.59 19.61
N SER A 291 3.99 -3.20 20.79
CA SER A 291 5.15 -3.70 21.55
C SER A 291 5.89 -4.84 20.82
N LEU A 292 5.16 -5.80 20.23
CA LEU A 292 5.76 -6.85 19.42
C LEU A 292 6.52 -6.29 18.23
N LEU A 293 5.91 -5.37 17.48
CA LEU A 293 6.52 -4.69 16.34
C LEU A 293 7.83 -4.02 16.76
N PHE A 294 7.81 -3.25 17.85
CA PHE A 294 9.00 -2.59 18.37
C PHE A 294 10.11 -3.57 18.71
N ARG A 295 9.80 -4.70 19.37
CA ARG A 295 10.77 -5.75 19.72
C ARG A 295 11.35 -6.43 18.48
N VAL A 296 10.51 -6.77 17.51
CA VAL A 296 10.96 -7.44 16.27
C VAL A 296 11.82 -6.48 15.44
N LEU A 297 11.43 -5.22 15.30
CA LEU A 297 12.23 -4.20 14.61
C LEU A 297 13.56 -3.95 15.32
N SER A 298 13.57 -3.93 16.66
CA SER A 298 14.80 -3.80 17.45
C SER A 298 15.75 -4.98 17.25
N ALA A 299 15.23 -6.21 17.18
CA ALA A 299 16.03 -7.39 16.85
C ALA A 299 16.55 -7.35 15.39
N ALA A 300 15.73 -6.86 14.46
CA ALA A 300 16.08 -6.76 13.05
C ALA A 300 17.11 -5.66 12.74
N LYS A 301 17.32 -4.69 13.65
CA LYS A 301 18.34 -3.64 13.56
C LYS A 301 19.76 -4.19 13.33
N ASN A 302 20.02 -5.44 13.72
CA ASN A 302 21.33 -6.10 13.57
C ASN A 302 21.62 -6.56 12.13
N HIS A 303 20.69 -6.42 11.19
CA HIS A 303 20.84 -6.84 9.78
C HIS A 303 20.87 -5.64 8.82
N HIS A 304 21.14 -5.89 7.53
CA HIS A 304 21.49 -4.95 6.43
C HIS A 304 20.54 -3.73 6.18
N SER A 305 19.45 -3.57 6.96
CA SER A 305 18.53 -2.42 6.94
C SER A 305 18.72 -1.47 8.13
N ALA A 306 19.84 -1.60 8.85
CA ALA A 306 20.15 -0.96 10.12
C ALA A 306 19.90 0.56 10.23
N PRO A 307 20.28 1.43 9.26
CA PRO A 307 20.19 2.88 9.48
C PRO A 307 18.74 3.38 9.43
N HIS A 308 17.94 2.92 8.45
CA HIS A 308 16.55 3.37 8.30
C HIS A 308 15.65 2.80 9.41
N ILE A 309 15.85 1.53 9.79
CA ILE A 309 15.10 0.93 10.91
C ILE A 309 15.48 1.60 12.22
N ALA A 310 16.75 1.95 12.44
CA ALA A 310 17.16 2.67 13.64
C ALA A 310 16.51 4.07 13.74
N GLN A 311 16.41 4.80 12.63
CA GLN A 311 15.71 6.09 12.59
C GLN A 311 14.21 5.93 12.88
N LEU A 312 13.55 4.92 12.32
CA LEU A 312 12.16 4.62 12.64
C LEU A 312 11.98 4.29 14.13
N LEU A 313 12.84 3.45 14.70
CA LEU A 313 12.78 3.10 16.13
C LEU A 313 12.95 4.33 17.02
N LEU A 314 13.86 5.24 16.68
CA LEU A 314 14.05 6.49 17.42
C LEU A 314 12.81 7.40 17.34
N ARG A 315 12.14 7.45 16.18
CA ARG A 315 10.91 8.23 16.02
C ARG A 315 9.74 7.61 16.77
N ILE A 316 9.56 6.29 16.67
CA ILE A 316 8.49 5.56 17.37
C ILE A 316 8.68 5.61 18.90
N ASP A 317 9.92 5.59 19.39
CA ASP A 317 10.24 5.64 20.82
C ASP A 317 10.65 7.04 21.33
N TYR A 318 10.29 8.11 20.61
CA TYR A 318 10.70 9.48 20.95
C TYR A 318 10.33 9.89 22.40
N ASN A 319 9.25 9.33 22.97
CA ASN A 319 8.84 9.54 24.37
C ASN A 319 9.20 8.38 25.32
N ARG A 320 10.09 7.46 24.92
CA ARG A 320 10.36 6.19 25.62
C ARG A 320 9.10 5.36 25.92
N TYR A 321 8.03 5.59 25.16
CA TYR A 321 6.75 4.95 25.45
C TYR A 321 6.88 3.43 25.39
N PHE A 322 7.62 2.90 24.41
CA PHE A 322 7.84 1.46 24.27
C PHE A 322 8.94 0.95 25.19
N THR A 323 9.98 1.75 25.43
CA THR A 323 11.05 1.41 26.39
C THR A 323 10.55 1.38 27.85
N ASN A 324 9.53 2.15 28.18
CA ASN A 324 8.88 2.11 29.51
C ASN A 324 7.83 1.00 29.63
N LEU A 325 7.47 0.35 28.51
CA LEU A 325 6.48 -0.74 28.44
C LEU A 325 7.11 -2.13 28.48
N SER A 326 8.42 -2.24 28.21
CA SER A 326 9.23 -3.46 28.25
C SER A 326 9.77 -3.75 29.65
#